data_AF-A0ABC8QXA1-F1
#
_entry.id   AF-A0ABC8QXA1-F1
#
_cell.length_a   1.000
_cell.length_b   1.000
_cell.length_c   1.000
_cell.angle_alpha   90.00
_cell.angle_beta   90.00
_cell.angle_gamma   90.00
#
_symmetry.space_group_name_H-M   'P 1'
#
loop_
_entity.id
_entity.type
_entity.pdbx_description
1 polymer ?
#
loop_
_entity_poly.entity_id
_entity_poly.type
_entity_poly.pdbx_seq_one_letter_code
_entity_poly.pdbx_strand_id
1 'polypeptide(L)'
;MFPVLQADTIFLSPPWGGPDYVKRKTYDIKTMLKPHNGQFLFNVAKGSTSRIVMFLPRNVDINHLAELSLSVSPPWSLEVIVLDLPVYLASLFLFSAKHINSRWRRTSSMAS
;
A
#
# COMPACT_ATOMS: atom_id res chain seq x y z
N MET A 1 -11.44 18.19 -19.34
CA MET A 1 -10.69 17.87 -18.10
C MET A 1 -11.37 16.66 -17.50
N PHE A 2 -10.71 15.49 -17.48
CA PHE A 2 -11.30 14.30 -16.86
C PHE A 2 -11.29 14.49 -15.34
N PRO A 3 -12.41 14.25 -14.64
CA PRO A 3 -12.43 14.32 -13.18
C PRO A 3 -11.39 13.32 -12.63
N VAL A 4 -10.51 13.81 -11.78
CA VAL A 4 -9.61 12.95 -11.01
C VAL A 4 -10.50 12.02 -10.20
N LEU A 5 -10.36 10.71 -10.40
CA LEU A 5 -11.15 9.70 -9.71
C LEU A 5 -10.88 9.84 -8.19
N GLN A 6 -11.79 10.46 -7.46
CA GLN A 6 -11.78 10.45 -5.99
C GLN A 6 -12.51 9.21 -5.51
N ALA A 7 -11.76 8.27 -4.95
CA ALA A 7 -12.30 7.06 -4.37
C ALA A 7 -11.95 7.01 -2.87
N ASP A 8 -12.87 6.50 -2.06
CA ASP A 8 -12.63 6.29 -0.64
C ASP A 8 -11.55 5.24 -0.37
N THR A 9 -11.42 4.26 -1.27
CA THR A 9 -10.42 3.20 -1.20
C THR A 9 -10.08 2.69 -2.59
N ILE A 10 -8.81 2.40 -2.83
CA ILE A 10 -8.34 1.72 -4.06
C ILE A 10 -7.84 0.33 -3.70
N PHE A 11 -8.33 -0.68 -4.42
CA PHE A 11 -7.86 -2.04 -4.35
C PHE A 11 -6.91 -2.34 -5.51
N LEU A 12 -5.70 -2.81 -5.20
CA LEU A 12 -4.65 -3.16 -6.14
C LEU A 12 -4.39 -4.66 -6.08
N SER A 13 -4.64 -5.33 -7.20
CA SER A 13 -4.31 -6.75 -7.41
C SER A 13 -3.42 -6.90 -8.64
N PRO A 14 -2.15 -6.44 -8.56
CA PRO A 14 -1.24 -6.51 -9.69
C PRO A 14 -0.94 -7.98 -10.04
N PRO A 15 -0.52 -8.29 -11.28
CA PRO A 15 -0.17 -9.67 -11.62
C PRO A 15 1.19 -10.04 -11.00
N TRP A 16 1.21 -11.09 -10.18
CA TRP A 16 2.43 -11.47 -9.44
C TRP A 16 3.37 -12.42 -10.19
N GLY A 17 2.98 -12.84 -11.40
CA GLY A 17 3.68 -13.88 -12.17
C GLY A 17 3.15 -15.30 -11.97
N GLY A 18 1.94 -15.45 -11.39
CA GLY A 18 1.30 -16.76 -11.19
C GLY A 18 2.02 -17.62 -10.13
N PRO A 19 1.73 -18.94 -10.05
CA PRO A 19 2.25 -19.83 -9.00
C PRO A 19 3.77 -19.84 -8.84
N ASP A 20 4.51 -19.43 -9.87
CA ASP A 20 5.97 -19.34 -9.86
C ASP A 20 6.55 -18.39 -8.79
N TYR A 21 5.74 -17.51 -8.19
CA TYR A 21 6.18 -16.68 -7.07
C TYR A 21 6.70 -17.51 -5.88
N VAL A 22 6.22 -18.75 -5.72
CA VAL A 22 6.64 -19.65 -4.62
C VAL A 22 8.06 -20.19 -4.80
N LYS A 23 8.61 -20.12 -6.02
CA LYS A 23 9.99 -20.57 -6.31
C LYS A 23 11.05 -19.69 -5.62
N ARG A 24 10.66 -18.51 -5.14
CA ARG A 24 11.53 -17.54 -4.47
C ARG A 24 11.19 -17.50 -2.98
N LYS A 25 12.21 -17.45 -2.13
CA LYS A 25 12.02 -17.33 -0.67
C LYS A 25 11.33 -16.01 -0.29
N THR A 26 11.70 -14.93 -0.98
CA THR A 26 11.18 -13.58 -0.75
C THR A 26 10.71 -12.98 -2.08
N TYR A 27 9.52 -12.39 -2.08
CA TYR A 27 8.92 -11.73 -3.23
C TYR A 27 9.22 -10.23 -3.19
N ASP A 28 9.99 -9.75 -4.18
CA ASP A 28 10.43 -8.36 -4.27
C ASP A 28 9.49 -7.53 -5.15
N ILE A 29 8.68 -6.67 -4.52
CA ILE A 29 7.73 -5.79 -5.22
C ILE A 29 8.39 -4.75 -6.13
N LYS A 30 9.70 -4.48 -5.98
CA LYS A 30 10.43 -3.52 -6.82
C LYS A 30 10.78 -4.10 -8.18
N THR A 31 11.06 -5.41 -8.23
CA THR A 31 11.61 -6.07 -9.44
C THR A 31 10.69 -7.15 -10.01
N MET A 32 9.83 -7.76 -9.20
CA MET A 32 8.99 -8.90 -9.60
C MET A 32 7.57 -8.50 -10.03
N LEU A 33 7.06 -7.36 -9.56
CA LEU A 33 5.81 -6.80 -10.08
C LEU A 33 6.06 -6.21 -11.46
N LYS A 34 5.39 -6.77 -12.46
CA LYS A 34 5.43 -6.32 -13.86
C LYS A 34 4.01 -6.11 -14.37
N PRO A 35 3.75 -5.14 -15.26
CA PRO A 35 4.71 -4.25 -15.90
C PRO A 35 5.20 -3.10 -15.00
N HIS A 36 4.52 -2.83 -13.89
CA HIS A 36 4.86 -1.75 -12.99
C HIS A 36 5.20 -2.27 -11.59
N ASN A 37 6.21 -1.66 -10.96
CA ASN A 37 6.63 -2.02 -9.63
C ASN A 37 5.67 -1.50 -8.53
N GLY A 38 5.83 -2.03 -7.31
CA GLY A 38 4.97 -1.69 -6.18
C GLY A 38 4.98 -0.20 -5.81
N GLN A 39 6.13 0.48 -5.99
CA GLN A 39 6.26 1.90 -5.70
C GLN A 39 5.47 2.78 -6.68
N PHE A 40 5.52 2.45 -7.98
CA PHE A 40 4.71 3.13 -8.99
C PHE A 40 3.22 2.97 -8.68
N LEU A 41 2.77 1.74 -8.44
CA LEU A 41 1.37 1.45 -8.12
C LEU A 41 0.89 2.20 -6.86
N PHE A 42 1.71 2.21 -5.81
CA PHE A 42 1.44 2.95 -4.58
C PHE A 42 1.29 4.45 -4.85
N ASN A 43 2.23 5.05 -5.58
CA ASN A 43 2.23 6.49 -5.84
C ASN A 43 1.04 6.94 -6.69
N VAL A 44 0.65 6.14 -7.69
CA VAL A 44 -0.54 6.42 -8.51
C VAL A 44 -1.79 6.36 -7.64
N ALA A 45 -1.95 5.31 -6.83
CA ALA A 45 -3.14 5.15 -5.99
C ALA A 45 -3.22 6.23 -4.90
N LYS A 46 -2.10 6.58 -4.24
CA LYS A 46 -2.12 7.60 -3.17
C LYS A 46 -2.54 8.99 -3.66
N GLY A 47 -2.35 9.29 -4.95
CA GLY A 47 -2.78 10.56 -5.53
C GLY A 47 -4.32 10.71 -5.59
N SER A 48 -5.05 9.61 -5.42
CA SER A 48 -6.50 9.53 -5.65
C SER A 48 -7.31 9.10 -4.42
N THR A 49 -6.68 8.51 -3.39
CA THR A 49 -7.36 7.99 -2.20
C THR A 49 -6.50 8.08 -0.94
N SER A 50 -7.15 8.02 0.23
CA SER A 50 -6.51 7.95 1.55
C SER A 50 -6.36 6.52 2.08
N ARG A 51 -6.92 5.51 1.38
CA ARG A 51 -6.83 4.09 1.74
C ARG A 51 -6.51 3.24 0.53
N ILE A 52 -5.46 2.43 0.63
CA ILE A 52 -5.02 1.54 -0.45
C ILE A 52 -4.94 0.13 0.11
N VAL A 53 -5.56 -0.84 -0.56
CA VAL A 53 -5.41 -2.25 -0.24
C VAL A 53 -4.60 -2.90 -1.36
N MET A 54 -3.46 -3.52 -1.03
CA MET A 54 -2.70 -4.33 -1.98
C MET A 54 -2.88 -5.80 -1.65
N PHE A 55 -3.39 -6.57 -2.61
CA PHE A 55 -3.34 -8.02 -2.58
C PHE A 55 -1.96 -8.44 -3.11
N LEU A 56 -1.19 -9.18 -2.31
CA LEU A 56 0.18 -9.60 -2.65
C LEU A 56 0.48 -11.03 -2.15
N PRO A 57 1.51 -11.70 -2.70
CA PRO A 57 1.96 -13.00 -2.21
C PRO A 57 2.39 -12.97 -0.74
N ARG A 58 2.15 -14.06 0.00
CA ARG A 58 2.50 -14.15 1.44
C ARG A 58 4.01 -13.99 1.72
N ASN A 59 4.86 -14.34 0.77
CA ASN A 59 6.32 -14.26 0.89
C ASN A 59 6.89 -12.89 0.50
N VAL A 60 6.06 -11.85 0.39
CA VAL A 60 6.53 -10.48 0.09
C VAL A 60 7.51 -9.95 1.12
N ASP A 61 8.51 -9.19 0.64
CA ASP A 61 9.39 -8.43 1.53
C ASP A 61 8.60 -7.32 2.24
N ILE A 62 8.31 -7.54 3.52
CA ILE A 62 7.55 -6.60 4.35
C ILE A 62 8.29 -5.28 4.51
N ASN A 63 9.63 -5.26 4.46
CA ASN A 63 10.40 -4.02 4.58
C ASN A 63 10.10 -3.09 3.40
N HIS A 64 9.94 -3.63 2.19
CA HIS A 64 9.55 -2.83 1.03
C HIS A 64 8.16 -2.20 1.21
N LEU A 65 7.22 -2.89 1.86
CA LEU A 65 5.90 -2.32 2.16
C LEU A 65 5.97 -1.26 3.26
N ALA A 66 6.79 -1.48 4.29
CA ALA A 66 7.03 -0.48 5.33
C ALA A 66 7.67 0.80 4.73
N GLU A 67 8.65 0.65 3.83
CA GLU A 67 9.24 1.77 3.08
C GLU A 67 8.19 2.59 2.33
N LEU A 68 7.23 1.93 1.66
CA LEU A 68 6.12 2.64 1.00
C LEU A 68 5.28 3.44 2.00
N SER A 69 4.95 2.84 3.15
CA SER A 69 4.17 3.50 4.22
C SER A 69 4.90 4.69 4.84
N LEU A 70 6.24 4.63 4.94
CA LEU A 70 7.10 5.68 5.46
C LEU A 70 7.45 6.75 4.41
N SER A 71 7.29 6.47 3.12
CA SER A 71 7.60 7.40 2.02
C SER A 71 6.65 8.61 1.91
N VAL A 72 5.60 8.62 2.72
CA VAL A 72 4.57 9.66 2.77
C VAL A 72 4.65 10.41 4.11
N SER A 73 4.33 11.71 4.08
CA SER A 73 4.34 12.56 5.28
C SER A 73 2.95 13.14 5.52
N PRO A 74 2.31 12.87 6.68
CA PRO A 74 2.76 11.95 7.73
C PRO A 74 2.80 10.48 7.24
N PRO A 75 3.59 9.60 7.89
CA PRO A 75 3.59 8.18 7.56
C PRO A 75 2.21 7.55 7.69
N TRP A 76 1.84 6.73 6.72
CA TRP A 76 0.59 5.98 6.74
C TRP A 76 0.71 4.78 7.67
N SER A 77 -0.42 4.27 8.18
CA SER A 77 -0.45 2.97 8.85
C SER A 77 -0.44 1.85 7.82
N LEU A 78 0.24 0.75 8.15
CA LEU A 78 0.29 -0.48 7.35
C LEU A 78 -0.24 -1.63 8.20
N GLU A 79 -1.31 -2.26 7.75
CA GLU A 79 -1.94 -3.42 8.38
C GLU A 79 -1.94 -4.61 7.42
N VAL A 80 -1.82 -5.82 7.98
CA VAL A 80 -1.74 -7.06 7.19
C VAL A 80 -2.85 -8.00 7.59
N ILE A 81 -3.61 -8.47 6.61
CA ILE A 81 -4.63 -9.52 6.77
C ILE A 81 -4.18 -10.72 5.96
N VAL A 82 -3.89 -11.82 6.64
CA VAL A 82 -3.49 -13.08 6.00
C VAL A 82 -4.74 -13.80 5.52
N LEU A 83 -4.74 -14.22 4.25
CA LEU A 83 -5.84 -14.99 3.68
C LEU A 83 -5.43 -16.46 3.60
N ASP A 84 -6.19 -17.32 4.27
CA ASP A 84 -5.98 -18.76 4.25
C ASP A 84 -6.78 -19.38 3.10
N LEU A 85 -6.26 -19.23 1.87
CA LEU A 85 -6.90 -19.79 0.68
C LEU A 85 -6.27 -21.15 0.35
N PRO A 86 -7.09 -22.17 -0.01
CA PRO A 86 -6.61 -23.54 -0.22
C PRO A 86 -5.61 -23.68 -1.39
N VAL A 87 -5.55 -22.70 -2.29
CA VAL A 87 -4.75 -22.76 -3.53
C VAL A 87 -3.67 -21.67 -3.61
N TYR A 88 -3.78 -20.61 -2.79
CA TYR A 88 -2.89 -19.45 -2.86
C TYR A 88 -2.60 -18.89 -1.47
N LEU A 89 -1.33 -18.88 -1.09
CA LEU A 89 -0.89 -18.15 0.10
C LEU A 89 -0.71 -16.67 -0.24
N ALA A 90 -1.71 -15.86 0.07
CA ALA A 90 -1.74 -14.43 -0.21
C ALA A 90 -2.20 -13.62 1.01
N SER A 91 -1.90 -12.33 1.00
CA SER A 91 -2.29 -11.40 2.06
C SER A 91 -2.82 -10.10 1.47
N LEU A 92 -3.69 -9.43 2.22
CA LEU A 92 -4.10 -8.06 1.96
C LEU A 92 -3.27 -7.12 2.84
N PHE A 93 -2.69 -6.10 2.22
CA PHE A 93 -1.91 -5.06 2.88
C PHE A 93 -2.69 -3.75 2.78
N LEU A 94 -3.22 -3.28 3.90
CA LEU A 94 -3.97 -2.04 3.99
C LEU A 94 -3.02 -0.90 4.39
N PHE A 95 -2.91 0.09 3.52
CA PHE A 95 -2.27 1.37 3.78
C PHE A 95 -3.35 2.42 4.04
N SER A 96 -3.30 3.12 5.17
CA SER A 96 -4.25 4.18 5.49
C SER A 96 -3.55 5.46 5.94
N ALA A 97 -3.95 6.59 5.36
CA ALA A 97 -3.57 7.89 5.90
C ALA A 97 -4.12 8.01 7.33
N LYS A 98 -3.27 8.42 8.27
CA LYS A 98 -3.74 8.77 9.61
C LYS A 98 -4.57 10.03 9.50
N HIS A 99 -5.79 10.01 10.05
CA HIS A 99 -6.58 11.22 10.18
C HIS A 99 -5.85 12.15 11.18
N ILE A 100 -5.08 13.12 10.68
CA ILE A 100 -4.61 14.20 11.54
C ILE A 100 -5.85 14.97 11.95
N ASN A 101 -6.23 14.84 13.21
CA ASN A 101 -7.29 15.63 13.79
C ASN A 101 -6.87 17.10 13.69
N SER A 102 -7.51 17.87 12.80
CA SER A 102 -7.21 19.27 12.48
C SER A 102 -7.34 20.21 13.69
N ARG A 103 -7.82 19.70 14.83
CA ARG A 103 -7.96 20.40 16.11
C ARG A 103 -6.63 20.84 16.73
N TRP A 104 -5.52 20.15 16.45
CA TRP A 104 -4.23 20.43 17.10
C TRP A 104 -3.30 21.40 16.34
N ARG A 105 -3.64 21.80 15.10
CA ARG A 105 -2.84 22.82 14.37
C ARG A 105 -3.14 24.27 14.80
N ARG A 106 -4.26 24.53 15.49
CA ARG A 106 -4.64 25.89 15.90
C ARG A 106 -4.05 26.33 17.24
N THR A 107 -3.67 25.41 18.12
CA THR A 107 -3.16 25.76 19.46
C THR A 107 -1.67 26.07 19.49
N SER A 108 -0.91 25.69 18.46
CA SER A 108 0.53 25.97 18.36
C SER A 108 0.86 27.35 17.75
N SER A 109 -0.14 28.06 17.20
CA SER A 109 0.03 29.41 16.63
C SER A 109 -0.29 30.54 17.62
N MET A 110 -0.71 30.22 18.86
CA MET A 110 -1.06 31.20 19.90
C MET A 110 -0.13 31.14 21.13
N ALA A 111 0.99 30.41 21.02
CA ALA A 111 2.05 30.41 22.02
C ALA A 111 3.34 30.93 21.34
N SER A 112 3.43 32.24 21.21
CA SER A 112 4.66 33.01 20.96
C SER A 112 4.63 34.21 21.86
#